data_AF-A0A842KHS0-F1
#
_entry.id   AF-A0A842KHS0-F1
#
_cell.length_a   1.000
_cell.length_b   1.000
_cell.length_c   1.000
_cell.angle_alpha   90.00
_cell.angle_beta   90.00
_cell.angle_gamma   90.00
#
_symmetry.space_group_name_H-M   'P 1'
#
loop_
_entity.id
_entity.type
_entity.pdbx_description
1 polymer ?
#
loop_
_entity_poly.entity_id
_entity_poly.type
_entity_poly.pdbx_seq_one_letter_code
_entity_poly.pdbx_strand_id
1 'polypeptide(L)' 'MNCGGKAVEIDELDYKLLNELAVNARFPLIELVDKLGCSSKTVNYRVNNLIKQKVIRAFRDLQHYSVGINFHI' A
#
# COMPACT_ATOMS: atom_id res chain seq x y z
N MET A 1 0.00 28.41 -3.17
CA MET A 1 0.55 27.07 -2.86
C MET A 1 0.07 26.13 -3.95
N ASN A 2 0.88 25.83 -4.96
CA ASN A 2 0.53 24.83 -5.97
C ASN A 2 1.11 23.49 -5.53
N CYS A 3 0.30 22.67 -4.88
CA CYS A 3 0.62 21.26 -4.65
C CYS A 3 0.52 20.54 -6.01
N GLY A 4 1.58 20.63 -6.83
CA GLY A 4 1.68 20.08 -8.18
C GLY A 4 1.79 18.56 -8.23
N GLY A 5 0.87 17.85 -7.58
CA GLY A 5 0.70 16.42 -7.78
C GLY A 5 -0.05 16.17 -9.08
N LYS A 6 0.49 15.31 -9.97
CA LYS A 6 -0.31 14.78 -11.09
C LYS A 6 -1.51 14.03 -10.49
N ALA A 7 -2.72 14.41 -10.90
CA ALA A 7 -3.91 13.63 -10.59
C ALA A 7 -3.77 12.25 -11.25
N VAL A 8 -3.74 11.21 -10.45
CA VAL A 8 -3.73 9.83 -10.92
C VAL A 8 -5.16 9.34 -10.81
N GLU A 9 -5.75 8.95 -11.94
CA GLU A 9 -7.05 8.27 -11.97
C GLU A 9 -6.90 6.92 -11.27
N ILE A 10 -7.70 6.72 -10.22
CA ILE A 10 -7.75 5.50 -9.42
C ILE A 10 -9.20 5.02 -9.37
N ASP A 11 -9.41 3.73 -9.64
CA ASP A 11 -10.74 3.13 -9.58
C ASP A 11 -11.12 2.79 -8.13
N GLU A 12 -12.39 2.45 -7.91
CA GLU A 12 -12.89 1.95 -6.61
C GLU A 12 -12.14 0.69 -6.13
N LEU A 13 -11.70 -0.16 -7.07
CA LEU A 13 -10.88 -1.34 -6.78
C LEU A 13 -9.49 -0.96 -6.27
N ASP A 14 -8.86 0.05 -6.87
CA ASP A 14 -7.56 0.56 -6.41
C ASP A 14 -7.69 1.21 -5.05
N TYR A 15 -8.80 1.93 -4.81
CA TYR A 15 -9.10 2.52 -3.52
C TYR A 15 -9.24 1.47 -2.42
N LYS A 16 -10.01 0.40 -2.68
CA LYS A 16 -10.15 -0.73 -1.73
C LYS A 16 -8.80 -1.41 -1.47
N LEU A 17 -8.02 -1.66 -2.52
CA LEU A 17 -6.67 -2.22 -2.38
C LEU A 17 -5.77 -1.33 -1.53
N LEU A 18 -5.73 -0.03 -1.80
CA LEU A 18 -4.94 0.94 -1.03
C LEU A 18 -5.40 1.01 0.42
N ASN A 19 -6.70 0.95 0.68
CA ASN A 19 -7.26 0.98 2.04
C ASN A 19 -6.83 -0.26 2.83
N GLU A 20 -6.92 -1.45 2.23
CA GLU A 20 -6.47 -2.70 2.84
C GLU A 20 -4.95 -2.70 3.10
N LEU A 21 -4.16 -2.21 2.14
CA LEU A 21 -2.70 -2.06 2.30
C LEU A 21 -2.32 -1.01 3.35
N ALA A 22 -3.12 0.06 3.50
CA ALA A 22 -2.91 1.08 4.51
C ALA A 22 -3.19 0.56 5.93
N VAL A 23 -4.20 -0.32 6.06
CA VAL A 23 -4.53 -0.99 7.33
C VAL A 23 -3.45 -2.00 7.69
N ASN A 24 -2.95 -2.77 6.72
CA ASN A 24 -1.95 -3.79 7.00
C ASN A 24 -1.03 -4.03 5.80
N ALA A 25 0.12 -3.36 5.77
CA ALA A 25 1.09 -3.48 4.67
C ALA A 25 1.75 -4.87 4.54
N ARG A 26 1.57 -5.75 5.55
CA ARG A 26 2.04 -7.15 5.52
C ARG A 26 1.05 -8.12 4.88
N PHE A 27 -0.14 -7.66 4.52
CA PHE A 27 -1.15 -8.55 3.95
C PHE A 27 -0.62 -9.19 2.66
N PRO A 28 -0.59 -10.53 2.57
CA PRO A 28 -0.16 -11.18 1.34
C PRO A 28 -1.20 -10.91 0.24
N LEU A 29 -0.70 -10.67 -0.98
CA LEU A 29 -1.52 -10.36 -2.15
C LEU A 29 -2.61 -11.40 -2.42
N ILE A 30 -2.42 -12.64 -1.96
CA ILE A 30 -3.39 -13.72 -2.09
C ILE A 30 -4.67 -13.47 -1.26
N GLU A 31 -4.57 -12.86 -0.09
CA GLU A 31 -5.75 -12.55 0.73
C GLU A 31 -6.51 -11.33 0.19
N LEU A 32 -5.78 -10.42 -0.47
CA LEU A 32 -6.38 -9.30 -1.22
C LEU A 32 -7.22 -9.79 -2.40
N VAL A 33 -6.80 -10.87 -3.08
CA VAL A 33 -7.54 -11.50 -4.19
C VAL A 33 -8.92 -11.98 -3.71
N ASP A 34 -8.97 -12.65 -2.56
CA ASP A 34 -10.22 -13.17 -1.99
C ASP A 34 -11.13 -12.03 -1.52
N LYS A 35 -10.57 -10.99 -0.88
CA LYS A 35 -11.33 -9.81 -0.42
C LYS A 35 -11.85 -8.94 -1.57
N LEU A 36 -11.05 -8.74 -2.61
CA LEU A 36 -11.38 -7.85 -3.73
C LEU A 36 -12.15 -8.59 -4.84
N GLY A 37 -12.27 -9.91 -4.76
CA GLY A 37 -12.96 -10.74 -5.76
C GLY A 37 -12.31 -10.70 -7.15
N CYS A 38 -11.01 -10.44 -7.24
CA CYS A 38 -10.31 -10.31 -8.52
C CYS A 38 -9.01 -11.12 -8.54
N SER A 39 -8.61 -11.58 -9.73
CA SER A 39 -7.49 -12.51 -9.89
C SER A 39 -6.16 -11.95 -9.37
N SER A 40 -5.27 -12.83 -8.89
CA SER A 40 -3.92 -12.45 -8.43
C SER A 40 -3.10 -11.70 -9.48
N LYS A 41 -3.35 -11.97 -10.76
CA LYS A 41 -2.72 -11.27 -11.88
C LYS A 41 -3.21 -9.82 -11.97
N THR A 42 -4.51 -9.60 -11.81
CA THR A 42 -5.12 -8.25 -11.80
C THR A 42 -4.60 -7.42 -10.63
N VAL A 43 -4.58 -8.00 -9.43
CA VAL A 43 -4.09 -7.34 -8.22
C VAL A 43 -2.60 -6.96 -8.38
N ASN A 44 -1.75 -7.89 -8.83
CA ASN A 44 -0.34 -7.61 -9.09
C ASN A 44 -0.12 -6.50 -10.14
N TYR A 45 -0.90 -6.52 -11.21
CA TYR A 45 -0.81 -5.48 -12.24
C TYR A 45 -1.17 -4.10 -11.66
N ARG A 46 -2.27 -4.00 -10.92
CA ARG A 46 -2.74 -2.76 -10.28
C ARG A 46 -1.72 -2.23 -9.27
N VAL A 47 -1.21 -3.08 -8.39
CA VAL A 47 -0.15 -2.71 -7.42
C VAL A 47 1.09 -2.16 -8.13
N ASN A 48 1.58 -2.86 -9.15
CA ASN A 48 2.73 -2.38 -9.92
C ASN A 48 2.44 -1.06 -10.64
N ASN A 49 1.23 -0.85 -11.14
CA ASN A 49 0.83 0.40 -11.76
C ASN A 49 0.81 1.56 -10.76
N LEU A 50 0.26 1.33 -9.56
CA LEU A 50 0.22 2.32 -8.47
C LEU A 50 1.62 2.68 -7.96
N ILE A 51 2.55 1.73 -7.93
CA ILE A 51 3.97 1.98 -7.62
C ILE A 51 4.62 2.83 -8.73
N LYS A 52 4.41 2.48 -10.02
CA LYS A 52 4.93 3.24 -11.16
C LYS A 52 4.41 4.68 -11.20
N GLN A 53 3.13 4.86 -10.87
CA GLN A 53 2.49 6.17 -10.76
C GLN A 53 2.90 6.93 -9.48
N LYS A 54 3.73 6.34 -8.62
CA LYS A 54 4.18 6.88 -7.32
C LYS A 54 3.04 7.15 -6.34
N VAL A 55 1.89 6.49 -6.52
CA VAL A 55 0.80 6.48 -5.54
C VAL A 55 1.23 5.67 -4.32
N ILE A 56 1.77 4.47 -4.54
CA ILE A 56 2.43 3.68 -3.50
C ILE A 56 3.93 4.01 -3.55
N ARG A 57 4.42 4.69 -2.51
CA ARG A 57 5.83 5.11 -2.42
C ARG A 57 6.72 4.08 -1.73
N ALA A 58 6.19 3.42 -0.71
CA ALA A 58 6.89 2.38 0.04
C ALA A 58 5.89 1.53 0.81
N PHE A 59 6.20 0.25 0.98
CA PHE A 59 5.57 -0.60 1.98
C PHE A 59 6.45 -0.56 3.21
N ARG A 60 5.99 0.11 4.27
CA ARG A 60 6.71 0.17 5.54
C ARG A 60 5.99 -0.73 6.52
N ASP A 61 6.69 -1.76 6.98
CA ASP A 61 6.26 -2.43 8.18
C ASP A 61 6.67 -1.59 9.39
N LEU A 62 5.68 -1.27 10.23
CA LEU A 62 5.97 -0.86 11.60
C LEU A 62 6.36 -2.13 12.37
N GLN A 63 7.50 -2.73 12.04
CA GLN A 63 8.14 -3.59 13.02
C GLN A 63 8.51 -2.71 14.20
N HIS A 64 7.72 -2.83 15.27
CA HIS A 64 8.11 -2.41 16.60
C HIS A 64 9.35 -3.23 16.95
N TYR A 65 10.53 -2.76 16.56
CA TYR A 65 11.75 -3.24 17.16
C TYR A 65 11.61 -2.81 18.62
N SER A 66 11.57 -3.78 19.53
CA SER A 66 11.80 -3.57 20.95
C SER A 66 13.23 -3.04 21.10
N VAL A 67 13.48 -1.80 20.65
CA VAL A 67 14.82 -1.22 20.75
C VAL A 67 14.81 -0.77 22.18
N GLY A 68 15.64 -1.42 23.01
CA GLY A 68 16.06 -0.85 24.27
C GLY A 68 16.83 0.44 23.97
N ILE A 69 16.11 1.51 23.62
CA ILE A 69 16.62 2.87 23.66
C ILE A 69 16.71 3.23 25.13
N ASN A 70 17.84 2.83 25.74
CA ASN A 70 18.34 3.44 26.96
C ASN A 70 18.62 4.91 26.62
N PHE A 71 17.63 5.77 26.81
CA PHE A 71 17.87 7.19 26.99
C PHE A 71 18.50 7.37 28.37
N HIS A 72 19.83 7.40 28.41
CA HIS A 72 20.54 8.06 29.50
C HIS A 72 20.60 9.55 29.13
N ILE A 73 19.81 10.35 29.85
CA ILE A 73 19.91 11.81 29.87
C ILE A 73 20.81 12.18 31.04
#